data_AF-A0A6M0IRZ0-F1
#
_entry.id   AF-A0A6M0IRZ0-F1
#
_cell.length_a   1.000
_cell.length_b   1.000
_cell.length_c   1.000
_cell.angle_alpha   90.00
_cell.angle_beta   90.00
_cell.angle_gamma   90.00
#
_symmetry.space_group_name_H-M   'P 1'
#
loop_
_entity.id
_entity.type
_entity.pdbx_description
1 polymer ?
#
loop_
_entity_poly.entity_id
_entity_poly.type
_entity_poly.pdbx_seq_one_letter_code
_entity_poly.pdbx_strand_id
1 'polypeptide(L)'
;MAIDTTTAQGRLVFNLFTSLADFERDLICERTKADLAAARARGRVGGRPKGLSAEAQIKARAVKSMYALKTHTILEIGRLFHLSRATVYRYLAWLEAK
;
A
#
# COMPACT_ATOMS: atom_id res chain seq x y z
N MET A 1 18.97 -32.60 -11.09
CA MET A 1 17.90 -33.35 -11.80
C MET A 1 17.22 -32.34 -12.72
N ALA A 2 17.45 -32.42 -14.03
CA ALA A 2 16.81 -31.52 -15.00
C ALA A 2 15.51 -32.16 -15.50
N ILE A 3 14.40 -31.41 -15.46
CA ILE A 3 13.10 -31.85 -16.00
C ILE A 3 13.08 -31.46 -17.48
N ASP A 4 13.02 -32.45 -18.37
CA ASP A 4 12.91 -32.24 -19.82
C ASP A 4 11.43 -32.23 -20.28
N THR A 5 10.86 -31.04 -20.44
CA THR A 5 9.46 -30.83 -20.85
C THR A 5 9.20 -31.13 -22.33
N THR A 6 10.20 -31.50 -23.12
CA THR A 6 10.00 -31.95 -24.51
C THR A 6 9.47 -33.39 -24.57
N THR A 7 9.73 -34.19 -23.54
CA THR A 7 9.25 -35.58 -23.41
C THR A 7 7.88 -35.66 -22.74
N ALA A 8 7.10 -36.71 -23.05
CA ALA A 8 5.82 -36.95 -22.39
C ALA A 8 5.96 -37.17 -20.87
N GLN A 9 7.01 -37.89 -20.45
CA GLN A 9 7.33 -38.11 -19.04
C GLN A 9 7.70 -36.82 -18.32
N GLY A 10 8.54 -35.97 -18.91
CA GLY A 10 8.93 -34.72 -18.26
C GLY A 10 7.80 -33.70 -18.18
N ARG A 11 6.88 -33.66 -19.14
CA ARG A 11 5.64 -32.87 -19.00
C ARG A 11 4.74 -33.36 -17.87
N LEU A 12 4.61 -34.68 -17.69
CA LEU A 12 3.84 -35.24 -16.59
C LEU A 12 4.43 -34.81 -15.23
N VAL A 13 5.74 -34.98 -15.06
CA VAL A 13 6.44 -34.61 -13.82
C VAL A 13 6.34 -33.10 -13.57
N PHE A 14 6.53 -32.29 -14.62
CA PHE A 14 6.38 -30.83 -14.53
C PHE A 14 4.97 -30.44 -14.06
N ASN A 15 3.93 -30.95 -14.71
CA ASN A 15 2.54 -30.64 -14.37
C ASN A 15 2.18 -31.08 -12.94
N LEU A 16 2.70 -32.22 -12.48
CA LEU A 16 2.51 -32.66 -11.10
C LEU A 16 3.08 -31.64 -10.11
N PHE A 17 4.31 -31.17 -10.33
CA PHE A 17 4.91 -30.16 -9.48
C PHE A 17 4.23 -28.80 -9.60
N THR A 18 3.71 -28.43 -10.77
CA THR A 18 2.88 -27.23 -10.92
C THR A 18 1.63 -27.32 -10.04
N SER A 19 0.89 -28.42 -10.11
CA SER A 19 -0.30 -28.63 -9.27
C SER A 19 0.02 -28.62 -7.78
N LEU A 20 1.16 -29.19 -7.38
CA LEU A 20 1.62 -29.14 -5.99
C LEU A 20 1.96 -27.72 -5.55
N ALA A 21 2.65 -26.95 -6.40
CA ALA A 21 3.00 -25.55 -6.09
C ALA A 21 1.76 -24.66 -5.96
N ASP A 22 0.73 -24.89 -6.79
CA ASP A 22 -0.55 -24.18 -6.69
C ASP A 22 -1.28 -24.55 -5.39
N PHE A 23 -1.32 -25.83 -5.03
CA PHE A 23 -1.89 -26.29 -3.76
C PHE A 23 -1.20 -25.67 -2.54
N GLU A 24 0.14 -25.64 -2.52
CA GLU A 24 0.90 -25.02 -1.42
C GLU A 24 0.62 -23.51 -1.32
N ARG A 25 0.53 -22.81 -2.46
CA ARG A 25 0.19 -21.39 -2.51
C ARG A 25 -1.20 -21.15 -1.92
N ASP A 26 -2.18 -21.95 -2.28
CA ASP A 26 -3.54 -21.83 -1.79
C ASP A 26 -3.62 -22.05 -0.29
N LEU A 27 -2.95 -23.08 0.24
CA LEU A 27 -2.85 -23.31 1.69
C LEU A 27 -2.25 -22.11 2.45
N ILE A 28 -1.18 -21.50 1.91
CA ILE A 28 -0.55 -20.31 2.51
C ILE A 28 -1.52 -19.13 2.49
N CYS A 29 -2.24 -18.93 1.38
CA CYS A 29 -3.24 -17.88 1.26
C CYS A 29 -4.41 -18.07 2.23
N GLU A 30 -4.94 -19.28 2.36
CA GLU A 30 -6.01 -19.63 3.29
C GLU A 30 -5.60 -19.33 4.74
N ARG A 31 -4.42 -19.81 5.14
CA ARG A 31 -3.86 -19.55 6.48
C ARG A 31 -3.70 -18.06 6.74
N THR A 32 -3.13 -17.32 5.79
CA THR A 32 -2.95 -15.86 5.93
C THR A 32 -4.29 -15.14 6.10
N LYS A 33 -5.33 -15.55 5.36
CA LYS A 33 -6.68 -14.99 5.49
C LYS A 33 -7.29 -15.30 6.86
N ALA A 34 -7.13 -16.52 7.35
CA ALA A 34 -7.60 -16.93 8.68
C ALA A 34 -6.91 -16.11 9.78
N ASP A 35 -5.58 -15.95 9.71
CA ASP A 35 -4.81 -15.18 10.67
C ASP A 35 -5.18 -13.68 10.65
N LEU A 36 -5.41 -13.11 9.46
CA LEU A 36 -5.89 -11.74 9.31
C LEU A 36 -7.30 -11.56 9.89
N ALA A 37 -8.20 -12.53 9.68
CA ALA A 37 -9.54 -12.51 10.27
C ALA A 37 -9.47 -12.56 11.79
N ALA A 38 -8.67 -13.46 12.35
CA ALA A 38 -8.44 -13.56 13.80
C ALA A 38 -7.83 -12.27 14.37
N ALA A 39 -6.86 -11.67 13.67
CA ALA A 39 -6.26 -10.40 14.09
C ALA A 39 -7.26 -9.23 14.09
N ARG A 40 -8.13 -9.16 13.07
CA ARG A 40 -9.23 -8.17 13.02
C ARG A 40 -10.24 -8.38 14.15
N ALA A 41 -10.58 -9.63 14.47
CA ALA A 41 -11.48 -9.95 15.60
C ALA A 41 -10.90 -9.50 16.95
N ARG A 42 -9.57 -9.53 17.10
CA ARG A 42 -8.85 -8.97 18.27
C ARG A 42 -8.73 -7.43 18.25
N GLY A 43 -9.33 -6.75 17.29
CA GLY A 43 -9.32 -5.29 17.18
C GLY A 43 -8.12 -4.70 16.42
N ARG A 44 -7.25 -5.52 15.80
CA ARG A 44 -6.17 -4.99 14.97
C ARG A 44 -6.74 -4.41 13.68
N VAL A 45 -6.55 -3.10 13.48
CA VAL A 45 -6.83 -2.44 12.19
C VAL A 45 -5.58 -2.50 11.31
N GLY A 46 -5.63 -3.35 10.28
CA GLY A 46 -4.57 -3.43 9.27
C GLY A 46 -4.65 -2.30 8.22
N GLY A 47 -3.69 -2.28 7.30
CA GLY A 47 -3.62 -1.28 6.22
C GLY A 47 -2.89 0.01 6.65
N ARG A 48 -2.93 1.02 5.76
CA ARG A 48 -2.32 2.32 6.03
C ARG A 48 -3.12 3.07 7.12
N PRO A 49 -2.47 3.58 8.19
CA PRO A 49 -3.15 4.35 9.22
C PRO A 49 -3.97 5.51 8.63
N LYS A 50 -5.15 5.76 9.18
CA LYS A 50 -6.03 6.86 8.75
C LYS A 50 -5.44 8.20 9.16
N GLY A 51 -5.62 9.20 8.29
CA GLY A 51 -5.23 10.58 8.56
C GLY A 51 -3.75 10.87 8.25
N LEU A 52 -3.31 12.06 8.70
CA LEU A 52 -1.94 12.52 8.56
C LEU A 52 -1.13 12.10 9.80
N SER A 53 0.09 11.60 9.57
CA SER A 53 1.08 11.42 10.64
C SER A 53 1.37 12.76 11.33
N ALA A 54 1.92 12.73 12.55
CA ALA A 54 2.27 13.96 13.27
C ALA A 54 3.15 14.90 12.43
N GLU A 55 4.16 14.35 11.75
CA GLU A 55 5.00 15.09 10.81
C GLU A 55 4.22 15.67 9.63
N ALA A 56 3.30 14.89 9.06
CA ALA A 56 2.46 15.34 7.96
C ALA A 56 1.49 16.44 8.39
N GLN A 57 1.03 16.45 9.64
CA GLN A 57 0.21 17.52 10.20
C GLN A 57 1.00 18.83 10.34
N ILE A 58 2.27 18.77 10.77
CA ILE A 58 3.15 19.95 10.84
C ILE A 58 3.34 20.52 9.43
N LYS A 59 3.66 19.66 8.45
CA LYS A 59 3.79 20.06 7.05
C LYS A 59 2.48 20.64 6.50
N ALA A 60 1.34 20.04 6.82
CA ALA A 60 0.03 20.55 6.39
C ALA A 60 -0.25 21.96 6.91
N ARG A 61 0.10 22.27 8.17
CA ARG A 61 -0.06 23.62 8.73
C ARG A 61 0.83 24.64 8.01
N ALA A 62 2.08 24.29 7.72
CA ALA A 62 2.99 25.14 6.95
C ALA A 62 2.51 25.36 5.51
N VAL A 63 1.98 24.32 4.87
CA VAL A 63 1.34 24.41 3.56
C VAL A 63 0.13 25.36 3.60
N LYS A 64 -0.72 25.27 4.65
CA LYS A 64 -1.90 26.14 4.81
C LYS A 64 -1.52 27.60 5.01
N SER A 65 -0.49 27.90 5.82
CA SER A 65 -0.03 29.29 6.00
C SER A 65 0.50 29.88 4.70
N MET A 66 1.33 29.14 3.96
CA MET A 66 1.86 29.61 2.67
C MET A 66 0.76 29.77 1.61
N TYR A 67 -0.24 28.89 1.61
CA TYR A 67 -1.40 29.00 0.73
C TYR A 67 -2.28 30.21 1.08
N ALA A 68 -2.54 30.46 2.36
CA ALA A 68 -3.35 31.58 2.83
C ALA A 68 -2.71 32.94 2.53
N LEU A 69 -1.39 33.04 2.65
CA LEU A 69 -0.63 34.24 2.31
C LEU A 69 -0.56 34.51 0.79
N LYS A 70 -1.00 33.55 -0.05
CA LYS A 70 -0.94 33.60 -1.52
C LYS A 70 0.45 33.96 -2.07
N THR A 71 1.52 33.71 -1.31
CA THR A 71 2.89 34.05 -1.69
C THR A 71 3.48 33.08 -2.71
N HIS A 72 2.98 31.84 -2.74
CA HIS A 72 3.49 30.77 -3.60
C HIS A 72 2.37 30.04 -4.32
N THR A 73 2.64 29.61 -5.55
CA THR A 73 1.71 28.74 -6.27
C THR A 73 1.68 27.35 -5.62
N ILE A 74 0.58 26.61 -5.81
CA ILE A 74 0.45 25.24 -5.27
C ILE A 74 1.56 24.32 -5.76
N LEU A 75 2.07 24.56 -6.98
CA LEU A 75 3.18 23.80 -7.55
C LEU A 75 4.50 24.12 -6.85
N GLU A 76 4.76 25.39 -6.52
CA GLU A 76 5.94 25.79 -5.74
C GLU A 76 5.89 25.23 -4.32
N ILE A 77 4.72 25.31 -3.67
CA ILE A 77 4.53 24.72 -2.33
C ILE A 77 4.79 23.22 -2.37
N GLY A 78 4.27 22.52 -3.39
CA GLY A 78 4.54 21.10 -3.60
C GLY A 78 6.03 20.81 -3.76
N ARG A 79 6.75 21.60 -4.57
CA ARG A 79 8.21 21.44 -4.74
C ARG A 79 8.98 21.66 -3.44
N LEU A 80 8.65 22.71 -2.69
CA LEU A 80 9.33 23.08 -1.45
C LEU A 80 9.24 21.99 -0.37
N PHE A 81 8.08 21.34 -0.25
CA PHE A 81 7.84 20.30 0.75
C PHE A 81 8.02 18.87 0.21
N HIS A 82 8.50 18.72 -1.03
CA HIS A 82 8.59 17.43 -1.74
C HIS A 82 7.26 16.66 -1.76
N LEU A 83 6.16 17.36 -2.01
CA LEU A 83 4.81 16.84 -2.07
C LEU A 83 4.24 16.89 -3.50
N SER A 84 3.47 15.87 -3.87
CA SER A 84 2.66 15.94 -5.09
C SER A 84 1.53 16.96 -4.93
N ARG A 85 1.08 17.54 -6.04
CA ARG A 85 -0.06 18.48 -6.07
C ARG A 85 -1.30 17.91 -5.37
N ALA A 86 -1.58 16.61 -5.57
CA ALA A 86 -2.68 15.91 -4.92
C ALA A 86 -2.50 15.82 -3.39
N THR A 87 -1.27 15.68 -2.90
CA THR A 87 -0.99 15.63 -1.46
C THR A 87 -1.17 17.00 -0.82
N VAL A 88 -0.80 18.08 -1.50
CA VAL A 88 -1.05 19.45 -1.05
C VAL A 88 -2.54 19.70 -0.87
N TYR A 89 -3.37 19.38 -1.86
CA TYR A 89 -4.82 19.50 -1.73
C TYR A 89 -5.41 18.60 -0.65
N ARG A 90 -4.92 17.36 -0.54
CA ARG A 90 -5.34 16.44 0.54
C ARG A 90 -5.00 17.00 1.93
N TYR A 91 -3.88 17.71 2.09
CA TYR A 91 -3.50 18.34 3.35
C TYR A 91 -4.42 19.53 3.68
N LEU A 92 -4.72 20.36 2.68
CA LEU A 92 -5.66 21.49 2.84
C LEU A 92 -7.06 20.99 3.20
N ALA A 93 -7.61 20.04 2.45
CA ALA A 93 -8.92 19.45 2.70
C ALA A 93 -8.99 18.77 4.08
N TRP A 94 -7.92 18.09 4.50
CA TRP A 94 -7.85 17.46 5.82
C TRP A 94 -7.86 18.48 6.96
N LEU A 95 -7.28 19.67 6.76
CA LEU A 95 -7.28 20.76 7.74
C LEU A 95 -8.56 21.61 7.75
N GLU A 96 -9.39 21.52 6.72
CA GLU A 96 -10.71 22.17 6.64
C GLU A 96 -11.81 21.29 7.22
N ALA A 97 -11.67 19.97 7.10
CA ALA A 97 -12.61 18.98 7.63
C ALA A 97 -12.44 18.69 9.14
N LYS A 98 -11.48 19.34 9.80
CA LYS A 98 -11.20 19.22 11.23
C LYS A 98 -11.58 20.51 11.95
#